data_AF-A0A1U8D8V5-F1
#
_entry.id   AF-A0A1U8D8V5-F1
#
_cell.length_a   1.000
_cell.length_b   1.000
_cell.length_c   1.000
_cell.angle_alpha   90.00
_cell.angle_beta   90.00
_cell.angle_gamma   90.00
#
_symmetry.space_group_name_H-M   'P 1'
#
loop_
_entity.id
_entity.type
_entity.pdbx_description
1 polymer ?
#
loop_
_entity_poly.entity_id
_entity_poly.type
_entity_poly.pdbx_seq_one_letter_code
_entity_poly.pdbx_strand_id
1 'polypeptide(L)'
;MASERPLLSPHQLELRGVTLAEGTDDDADVEFLAEIMDINERLADPEDKAGLQELESLIAAKQEQLITDVNQAFERDDLQEAKKLLAKMKYFANLEDKVKSKKIPS
;
A
#
# COMPACT_ATOMS: atom_id res chain seq x y z
N MET A 1 -9.13 -34.87 13.68
CA MET A 1 -9.26 -34.06 12.45
C MET A 1 -9.18 -32.60 12.86
N ALA A 2 -7.97 -32.05 12.90
CA ALA A 2 -7.75 -30.63 13.10
C ALA A 2 -7.09 -30.14 11.81
N SER A 3 -7.83 -29.41 10.99
CA SER A 3 -7.28 -28.75 9.81
C SER A 3 -6.83 -27.37 10.27
N GLU A 4 -5.57 -27.27 10.67
CA GLU A 4 -4.90 -26.02 10.94
C GLU A 4 -4.81 -25.25 9.62
N ARG A 5 -5.54 -24.14 9.52
CA ARG A 5 -5.42 -23.19 8.41
C ARG A 5 -3.98 -22.68 8.41
N PRO A 6 -3.22 -22.79 7.31
CA PRO A 6 -1.87 -22.27 7.29
C PRO A 6 -1.91 -20.75 7.33
N LEU A 7 -1.23 -20.19 8.32
CA LEU A 7 -0.87 -18.77 8.39
C LEU A 7 -0.22 -18.39 7.06
N LEU A 8 -0.78 -17.37 6.39
CA LEU A 8 -0.29 -16.88 5.11
C LEU A 8 1.21 -16.54 5.25
N SER A 9 2.05 -17.26 4.50
CA SER A 9 3.50 -17.05 4.54
C SER A 9 3.89 -15.80 3.75
N PRO A 10 4.95 -15.08 4.16
CA PRO A 10 5.44 -13.86 3.51
C PRO A 10 5.68 -13.97 2.00
N HIS A 11 5.90 -15.19 1.50
CA HIS A 11 6.09 -15.48 0.07
C HIS A 11 4.90 -15.13 -0.83
N GLN A 12 3.68 -14.97 -0.28
CA GLN A 12 2.54 -14.52 -1.11
C GLN A 12 2.53 -13.01 -1.38
N LEU A 13 3.32 -12.22 -0.65
CA LEU A 13 3.50 -10.79 -0.92
C LEU A 13 4.46 -10.53 -2.09
N GLU A 14 5.32 -11.50 -2.43
CA GLU A 14 6.31 -11.39 -3.52
C GLU A 14 5.68 -11.41 -4.92
N LEU A 15 4.47 -11.96 -5.07
CA LEU A 15 3.80 -12.16 -6.37
C LEU A 15 3.14 -10.89 -6.97
N ARG A 16 3.28 -9.71 -6.35
CA ARG A 16 2.71 -8.44 -6.87
C ARG A 16 3.73 -7.33 -7.16
N GLY A 17 4.97 -7.70 -7.49
CA GLY A 17 5.96 -6.76 -8.02
C GLY A 17 6.93 -6.21 -6.97
N VAL A 18 7.21 -7.01 -5.95
CA VAL A 18 8.06 -6.65 -4.84
C VAL A 18 9.33 -7.48 -4.89
N THR A 19 10.34 -6.97 -5.58
CA THR A 19 11.71 -7.16 -5.10
C THR A 19 11.94 -5.98 -4.18
N LEU A 20 11.51 -6.12 -2.91
CA LEU A 20 12.01 -5.27 -1.85
C LEU A 20 13.52 -5.48 -1.90
N ALA A 21 14.23 -4.43 -2.29
CA ALA A 21 15.67 -4.47 -2.41
C ALA A 21 16.24 -5.10 -1.13
N GLU A 22 16.93 -6.22 -1.29
CA GLU A 22 17.82 -6.76 -0.26
C GLU A 22 18.78 -5.62 0.13
N GLY A 23 18.56 -5.02 1.30
CA GLY A 23 19.29 -3.82 1.69
C GLY A 23 18.64 -3.06 2.83
N THR A 24 18.80 -3.62 4.03
CA THR A 24 18.91 -2.89 5.32
C THR A 24 17.84 -1.84 5.64
N ASP A 25 16.77 -2.29 6.30
CA ASP A 25 16.24 -1.72 7.55
C ASP A 25 15.11 -2.67 8.00
N ASP A 26 15.38 -3.49 9.00
CA ASP A 26 14.44 -4.47 9.57
C ASP A 26 13.22 -3.83 10.28
N ASP A 27 13.13 -2.50 10.31
CA ASP A 27 11.90 -1.74 10.61
C ASP A 27 11.08 -1.56 9.33
N ALA A 28 10.61 -2.68 8.75
CA ALA A 28 9.56 -2.61 7.75
C ALA A 28 8.41 -1.80 8.34
N ASP A 29 8.22 -0.57 7.82
CA ASP A 29 7.33 0.45 8.37
C ASP A 29 5.96 -0.16 8.74
N VAL A 30 5.81 -0.49 10.02
CA VAL A 30 4.71 -1.32 10.53
C VAL A 30 3.40 -0.58 10.36
N GLU A 31 3.44 0.74 10.48
CA GLU A 31 2.31 1.62 10.24
C GLU A 31 1.89 1.57 8.77
N PHE A 32 2.85 1.66 7.85
CA PHE A 32 2.58 1.49 6.42
C PHE A 32 2.02 0.10 6.09
N LEU A 33 2.59 -0.98 6.63
CA LEU A 33 2.08 -2.34 6.40
C LEU A 33 0.67 -2.54 6.95
N ALA A 34 0.38 -2.01 8.15
CA ALA A 34 -0.96 -2.06 8.74
C ALA A 34 -1.98 -1.31 7.88
N GLU A 35 -1.61 -0.12 7.37
CA GLU A 35 -2.45 0.67 6.47
C GLU A 35 -2.73 -0.07 5.15
N ILE A 36 -1.71 -0.67 4.54
CA ILE A 36 -1.88 -1.47 3.32
C ILE A 36 -2.78 -2.68 3.58
N MET A 37 -2.70 -3.31 4.75
CA MET A 37 -3.56 -4.43 5.11
C MET A 37 -5.03 -4.01 5.25
N ASP A 38 -5.31 -2.91 5.96
CA ASP A 38 -6.67 -2.37 6.13
C ASP A 38 -7.30 -2.01 4.77
N ILE A 39 -6.55 -1.32 3.91
CA ILE A 39 -7.03 -0.97 2.56
C ILE A 39 -7.31 -2.23 1.72
N ASN A 40 -6.45 -3.26 1.80
CA ASN A 40 -6.67 -4.51 1.08
C ASN A 40 -7.88 -5.29 1.60
N GLU A 41 -8.15 -5.28 2.90
CA GLU A 41 -9.32 -5.92 3.50
C GLU A 41 -10.62 -5.27 2.99
N ARG A 42 -10.68 -3.93 3.03
CA ARG A 42 -11.82 -3.16 2.49
C ARG A 42 -12.00 -3.35 0.97
N LEU A 43 -10.91 -3.59 0.24
CA LEU A 43 -10.95 -3.91 -1.20
C LEU A 43 -11.42 -5.35 -1.50
N ALA A 44 -11.16 -6.29 -0.59
CA ALA A 44 -11.52 -7.68 -0.74
C ALA A 44 -13.03 -7.89 -0.56
N ASP A 45 -13.61 -7.23 0.43
CA ASP A 45 -15.05 -7.27 0.74
C ASP A 45 -15.60 -5.84 0.88
N PRO A 46 -15.82 -5.12 -0.24
CA PRO A 46 -16.35 -3.77 -0.20
C PRO A 46 -17.81 -3.79 0.23
N GLU A 47 -18.13 -3.20 1.39
CA GLU A 47 -19.49 -3.15 1.94
C GLU A 47 -20.49 -2.56 0.92
N ASP A 48 -20.18 -1.40 0.36
CA ASP A 48 -20.99 -0.72 -0.65
C ASP A 48 -20.18 0.27 -1.52
N LYS A 49 -20.86 0.95 -2.44
CA LYS A 49 -20.24 1.97 -3.29
C LYS A 49 -19.71 3.18 -2.50
N ALA A 50 -20.29 3.48 -1.34
CA ALA A 50 -19.86 4.59 -0.50
C ALA A 50 -18.50 4.27 0.15
N GLY A 51 -18.33 3.07 0.69
CA GLY A 51 -17.04 2.58 1.21
C GLY A 51 -15.93 2.58 0.16
N LEU A 52 -16.23 2.21 -1.09
CA LEU A 52 -15.27 2.33 -2.20
C LEU A 52 -14.90 3.78 -2.53
N GLN A 53 -15.81 4.74 -2.34
CA GLN A 53 -15.56 6.16 -2.58
C GLN A 53 -14.77 6.81 -1.44
N GLU A 54 -15.04 6.42 -0.20
CA GLU A 54 -14.21 6.78 0.95
C GLU A 54 -12.79 6.25 0.79
N LEU A 55 -12.64 5.00 0.34
CA LEU A 55 -11.33 4.39 0.12
C LEU A 55 -10.53 5.08 -0.98
N GLU A 56 -11.19 5.46 -2.08
CA GLU A 56 -10.56 6.26 -3.14
C GLU A 56 -10.08 7.61 -2.61
N SER A 57 -10.90 8.27 -1.78
CA SER A 57 -10.57 9.57 -1.18
C SER A 57 -9.40 9.46 -0.19
N LEU A 58 -9.36 8.39 0.60
CA LEU A 58 -8.25 8.07 1.51
C LEU A 58 -6.95 7.88 0.74
N ILE A 59 -6.97 7.06 -0.32
CA ILE A 59 -5.78 6.79 -1.15
C ILE A 59 -5.29 8.08 -1.81
N ALA A 60 -6.19 8.93 -2.33
CA ALA A 60 -5.83 10.21 -2.92
C ALA A 60 -5.13 11.14 -1.91
N ALA A 61 -5.71 11.29 -0.71
CA ALA A 61 -5.11 12.09 0.36
C ALA A 61 -3.71 11.58 0.76
N LYS A 62 -3.53 10.25 0.80
CA LYS A 62 -2.22 9.64 1.09
C LYS A 62 -1.19 9.88 0.00
N GLN A 63 -1.60 9.87 -1.27
CA GLN A 63 -0.70 10.23 -2.37
C GLN A 63 -0.28 11.71 -2.31
N GLU A 64 -1.20 12.63 -2.02
CA GLU A 64 -0.87 14.05 -1.84
C GLU A 64 0.11 14.28 -0.68
N GLN A 65 -0.08 13.57 0.44
CA GLN A 65 0.86 13.62 1.56
C GLN A 65 2.25 13.10 1.16
N LEU A 66 2.31 11.95 0.47
CA LEU A 66 3.59 11.39 0.02
C LEU A 66 4.32 12.30 -0.96
N ILE A 67 3.62 13.01 -1.85
CA ILE A 67 4.24 14.00 -2.74
C ILE A 67 4.90 15.11 -1.92
N THR A 68 4.21 15.59 -0.88
CA THR A 68 4.75 16.61 0.03
C THR A 68 5.98 16.09 0.76
N ASP A 69 5.93 14.87 1.30
CA ASP A 69 7.03 14.27 2.05
C ASP A 69 8.25 14.00 1.15
N VAL A 70 8.03 13.52 -0.08
CA VAL A 70 9.09 13.30 -1.07
C VAL A 70 9.79 14.62 -1.40
N ASN A 71 9.03 15.70 -1.62
CA ASN A 71 9.61 17.02 -1.88
C ASN A 71 10.45 17.50 -0.70
N GLN A 72 9.97 17.34 0.53
CA GLN A 72 10.74 17.70 1.73
C GLN A 72 12.02 16.86 1.88
N ALA A 73 11.98 15.56 1.53
CA ALA A 73 13.17 14.72 1.54
C ALA A 73 14.20 15.20 0.51
N PHE A 74 13.77 15.59 -0.69
CA PHE A 74 14.65 16.19 -1.70
C PHE A 74 15.23 17.54 -1.25
N GLU A 75 14.44 18.41 -0.62
CA GLU A 75 14.91 19.70 -0.09
C GLU A 75 15.99 19.53 1.00
N ARG A 76 16.01 18.39 1.68
CA ARG A 76 16.99 18.03 2.71
C ARG A 76 18.17 17.21 2.19
N ASP A 77 18.24 16.96 0.88
CA ASP A 77 19.18 16.03 0.23
C ASP A 77 19.13 14.59 0.80
N ASP A 78 18.00 14.19 1.43
CA ASP A 78 17.81 12.86 1.98
C ASP A 78 17.28 11.89 0.91
N LEU A 79 18.20 11.44 0.06
CA LEU A 79 17.89 10.55 -1.06
C LEU A 79 17.44 9.14 -0.63
N GLN A 80 17.81 8.70 0.57
CA GLN A 80 17.37 7.40 1.09
C GLN A 80 15.91 7.47 1.51
N GLU A 81 15.53 8.53 2.24
CA GLU A 81 14.14 8.75 2.61
C GLU A 81 13.25 9.00 1.38
N ALA A 82 13.71 9.81 0.42
CA ALA A 82 13.00 10.03 -0.83
C ALA A 82 12.74 8.70 -1.58
N LYS A 83 13.73 7.79 -1.62
CA LYS A 83 13.57 6.47 -2.24
C LYS A 83 12.55 5.60 -1.50
N LYS A 84 12.55 5.61 -0.16
CA LYS A 84 11.55 4.90 0.67
C LYS A 84 10.14 5.43 0.40
N LEU A 85 9.96 6.75 0.40
CA LEU A 85 8.68 7.41 0.15
C LEU A 85 8.15 7.16 -1.27
N LEU A 86 9.02 7.20 -2.29
CA LEU A 86 8.66 6.87 -3.67
C LEU A 86 8.21 5.41 -3.82
N ALA A 87 8.84 4.48 -3.07
CA ALA A 87 8.40 3.09 -3.05
C ALA A 87 6.98 2.96 -2.47
N LYS A 88 6.68 3.66 -1.36
CA LYS A 88 5.32 3.72 -0.77
C LYS A 88 4.30 4.29 -1.76
N MET A 89 4.66 5.37 -2.46
CA MET A 89 3.78 6.01 -3.45
C MET A 89 3.36 5.04 -4.56
N LYS A 90 4.28 4.19 -5.03
CA LYS A 90 3.98 3.13 -6.01
C LYS A 90 2.93 2.13 -5.49
N TYR A 91 2.92 1.81 -4.20
CA TYR A 91 1.90 0.93 -3.62
C TYR A 91 0.52 1.59 -3.62
N PHE A 92 0.42 2.85 -3.21
CA PHE A 92 -0.85 3.57 -3.21
C PHE A 92 -1.42 3.75 -4.63
N ALA A 93 -0.58 3.99 -5.63
CA ALA A 93 -1.00 4.02 -7.03
C ALA A 93 -1.60 2.66 -7.47
N ASN A 94 -0.95 1.55 -7.11
CA ASN A 94 -1.49 0.21 -7.38
C ASN A 94 -2.83 -0.05 -6.67
N LEU A 95 -3.03 0.50 -5.47
CA LEU A 95 -4.30 0.38 -4.74
C LEU A 95 -5.40 1.21 -5.38
N GLU A 96 -5.09 2.42 -5.84
CA GLU A 96 -6.01 3.27 -6.59
C GLU A 96 -6.55 2.55 -7.83
N ASP A 97 -5.67 1.92 -8.61
CA ASP A 97 -6.07 1.14 -9.79
C ASP A 97 -7.00 -0.03 -9.43
N LYS A 98 -6.74 -0.71 -8.31
CA LYS A 98 -7.63 -1.78 -7.81
C LYS A 98 -9.00 -1.24 -7.42
N VAL A 99 -9.06 -0.12 -6.71
CA VAL A 99 -10.33 0.53 -6.31
C VAL A 99 -11.13 0.92 -7.53
N LYS A 100 -10.49 1.58 -8.51
CA LYS A 100 -11.13 1.95 -9.78
C LYS A 100 -11.65 0.75 -10.55
N SER A 101 -10.86 -0.34 -10.60
CA SER A 101 -11.26 -1.59 -11.27
C SER A 101 -12.49 -2.23 -10.63
N LYS A 102 -12.68 -2.11 -9.31
CA LYS A 102 -13.87 -2.62 -8.60
C LYS A 102 -15.13 -1.80 -8.86
N LYS A 103 -15.00 -0.53 -9.23
CA LYS A 103 -16.13 0.36 -9.54
C LYS A 103 -16.69 0.16 -10.94
N ILE A 104 -15.90 -0.39 -11.87
CA ILE A 104 -16.35 -0.69 -13.23
C ILE A 104 -17.09 -2.04 -13.18
N PRO A 105 -18.41 -2.08 -13.43
CA PRO A 105 -19.13 -3.35 -13.51
C PRO A 105 -18.60 -4.13 -14.72
N SER A 106 -18.25 -5.41 -14.51
CA SER A 106 -18.02 -6.36 -15.61
C SER A 106 -19.30 -6.72 -16.33
#